data_AF-A0A9X1S8M2-F1
#
_entry.id   AF-A0A9X1S8M2-F1
#
_cell.length_a   1.000
_cell.length_b   1.000
_cell.length_c   1.000
_cell.angle_alpha   90.00
_cell.angle_beta   90.00
_cell.angle_gamma   90.00
#
_symmetry.space_group_name_H-M   'P 1'
#
loop_
_entity.id
_entity.type
_entity.pdbx_description
1 polymer ?
#
loop_
_entity_poly.entity_id
_entity_poly.type
_entity_poly.pdbx_seq_one_letter_code
_entity_poly.pdbx_strand_id
1 'polypeptide(L)'
;MTSTSSITLNHRTATGEARYANLAAHFRPVFDRIAAGALDREQSRTLPFEQVGWLKDAGFTALRVPAEHGGDPVSAEHLFRLLIELAAADSNVAHLLRSHFAFGETAALQPAAFRELWFPRILAGQIFGNAATERSDNALGTTSTTLREEDGRWLLKGEKYYTTGSIFADWVVVMASTAGVEGRQYAVVPADAPQVRIVDDWDGFGQPLTGTGTAVFNDVPVEAGNILQRQVTSTLEPAFFQLFLLAVLAGIGRAALRDATELVQSRTRTFNTGSGELFRNDPLIQEHVGLLAAKVYAAEAVVTAAARDLDAAVDPALELSPEEAFLRAELAVQQAHVAVPGLVLDAASALFDVTGASAVSRGRGLDRHWRNARTVATHNPSAFKARSVGDYLVNGTIPTGLHSIGDAPSPAAAASSTSPSSAAPSTSGAIS
;
A
#
# COMPACT_ATOMS: atom_id res chain seq x y z
N MET A 1 -2.75 -35.32 -15.69
CA MET A 1 -3.68 -35.40 -14.54
C MET A 1 -3.29 -34.28 -13.59
N THR A 2 -3.83 -33.09 -13.83
CA THR A 2 -3.59 -31.90 -13.00
C THR A 2 -4.71 -31.81 -11.98
N SER A 3 -4.37 -31.98 -10.71
CA SER A 3 -5.29 -31.77 -9.60
C SER A 3 -5.59 -30.28 -9.51
N THR A 4 -6.69 -29.84 -10.11
CA THR A 4 -7.31 -28.55 -9.84
C THR A 4 -7.83 -28.59 -8.40
N SER A 5 -7.00 -28.15 -7.46
CA SER A 5 -7.44 -27.85 -6.09
C SER A 5 -8.55 -26.81 -6.18
N SER A 6 -9.76 -27.23 -5.82
CA SER A 6 -10.93 -26.37 -5.71
C SER A 6 -10.62 -25.27 -4.68
N ILE A 7 -10.48 -24.03 -5.15
CA ILE A 7 -10.48 -22.85 -4.29
C ILE A 7 -11.88 -22.76 -3.69
N THR A 8 -12.05 -23.26 -2.47
CA THR A 8 -13.30 -23.11 -1.72
C THR A 8 -13.51 -21.62 -1.47
N LEU A 9 -14.50 -21.03 -2.16
CA LEU A 9 -14.98 -19.67 -1.89
C LEU A 9 -15.50 -19.63 -0.45
N ASN A 10 -14.72 -19.06 0.46
CA ASN A 10 -15.07 -18.99 1.88
C ASN A 10 -16.29 -18.08 2.05
N HIS A 11 -17.43 -18.66 2.41
CA HIS A 11 -18.61 -17.91 2.83
C HIS A 11 -18.32 -17.18 4.15
N ARG A 12 -18.70 -15.90 4.23
CA ARG A 12 -18.59 -15.08 5.45
C ARG A 12 -19.30 -15.79 6.62
N THR A 13 -18.59 -16.00 7.73
CA THR A 13 -19.22 -16.51 8.94
C THR A 13 -20.05 -15.40 9.60
N ALA A 14 -21.20 -15.74 10.17
CA ALA A 14 -22.05 -14.77 10.86
C ALA A 14 -21.32 -14.09 12.03
N THR A 15 -20.38 -14.80 12.67
CA THR A 15 -19.52 -14.28 13.74
C THR A 15 -18.47 -13.29 13.22
N GLY A 16 -17.88 -13.54 12.05
CA GLY A 16 -16.94 -12.61 11.39
C GLY A 16 -17.60 -11.29 11.02
N GLU A 17 -18.79 -11.34 10.39
CA GLU A 17 -19.52 -10.11 10.05
C GLU A 17 -19.97 -9.31 11.28
N ALA A 18 -20.40 -9.99 12.35
CA ALA A 18 -20.73 -9.33 13.61
C ALA A 18 -19.51 -8.62 14.22
N ARG A 19 -18.33 -9.26 14.19
CA ARG A 19 -17.08 -8.64 14.63
C ARG A 19 -16.73 -7.42 13.78
N TYR A 20 -16.83 -7.53 12.45
CA TYR A 20 -16.60 -6.38 11.56
C TYR A 20 -17.57 -5.23 11.86
N ALA A 21 -18.86 -5.51 12.05
CA ALA A 21 -19.85 -4.48 12.33
C ALA A 21 -19.53 -3.68 13.60
N ASN A 22 -19.08 -4.36 14.66
CA ASN A 22 -18.64 -3.71 15.90
C ASN A 22 -17.38 -2.85 15.69
N LEU A 23 -16.38 -3.38 14.98
CA LEU A 23 -15.17 -2.63 14.63
C LEU A 23 -15.50 -1.38 13.80
N ALA A 24 -16.32 -1.52 12.77
CA ALA A 24 -16.73 -0.41 11.92
C ALA A 24 -17.53 0.63 12.71
N ALA A 25 -18.43 0.20 13.60
CA ALA A 25 -19.18 1.12 14.46
C ALA A 25 -18.27 1.96 15.37
N HIS A 26 -17.16 1.41 15.85
CA HIS A 26 -16.17 2.13 16.65
C HIS A 26 -15.43 3.20 15.84
N PHE A 27 -15.02 2.92 14.59
CA PHE A 27 -14.21 3.84 13.79
C PHE A 27 -14.99 4.83 12.92
N ARG A 28 -16.24 4.52 12.55
CA ARG A 28 -17.06 5.39 11.69
C ARG A 28 -17.20 6.82 12.19
N PRO A 29 -17.41 7.11 13.50
CA PRO A 29 -17.47 8.49 13.98
C PRO A 29 -16.18 9.29 13.68
N VAL A 30 -15.01 8.63 13.74
CA VAL A 30 -13.73 9.25 13.40
C VAL A 30 -13.62 9.43 11.89
N PHE A 31 -14.03 8.45 11.09
CA PHE A 31 -14.03 8.56 9.62
C PHE A 31 -14.97 9.66 9.12
N ASP A 32 -16.16 9.80 9.72
CA ASP A 32 -17.11 10.86 9.40
C ASP A 32 -16.52 12.24 9.73
N ARG A 33 -15.83 12.36 10.86
CA ARG A 33 -15.10 13.59 11.24
C ARG A 33 -13.97 13.91 10.25
N ILE A 34 -13.24 12.90 9.76
CA ILE A 34 -12.21 13.06 8.73
C ILE A 34 -12.84 13.53 7.42
N ALA A 35 -13.93 12.89 6.98
CA ALA A 35 -14.63 13.17 5.73
C ALA A 35 -15.15 14.62 5.66
N ALA A 36 -15.68 15.14 6.77
CA ALA A 36 -16.27 16.48 6.84
C ALA A 36 -15.32 17.61 6.41
N GLY A 37 -14.00 17.44 6.57
CA GLY A 37 -12.99 18.44 6.16
C GLY A 37 -12.10 18.02 4.99
N ALA A 38 -12.37 16.89 4.34
CA ALA A 38 -11.44 16.31 3.35
C ALA A 38 -11.26 17.21 2.11
N LEU A 39 -12.35 17.77 1.57
CA LEU A 39 -12.29 18.64 0.41
C LEU A 39 -11.54 19.95 0.72
N ASP A 40 -11.86 20.58 1.85
CA ASP A 40 -11.22 21.84 2.27
C ASP A 40 -9.72 21.64 2.50
N ARG A 41 -9.31 20.53 3.13
CA ARG A 41 -7.90 20.17 3.29
C ARG A 41 -7.21 20.00 1.94
N GLU A 42 -7.82 19.29 0.99
CA GLU A 42 -7.20 19.08 -0.33
C GLU A 42 -7.05 20.39 -1.10
N GLN A 43 -8.07 21.26 -1.08
CA GLN A 43 -8.04 22.56 -1.78
C GLN A 43 -7.04 23.54 -1.15
N SER A 44 -6.93 23.56 0.17
CA SER A 44 -6.02 24.43 0.91
C SER A 44 -4.61 23.88 1.08
N ARG A 45 -4.37 22.63 0.67
CA ARG A 45 -3.16 21.84 0.95
C ARG A 45 -2.82 21.79 2.46
N THR A 46 -3.82 21.58 3.30
CA THR A 46 -3.61 21.42 4.75
C THR A 46 -3.26 19.97 5.09
N LEU A 47 -2.03 19.74 5.57
CA LEU A 47 -1.55 18.39 5.93
C LEU A 47 -2.35 17.79 7.10
N PRO A 48 -2.75 16.51 7.03
CA PRO A 48 -3.74 15.93 7.94
C PRO A 48 -3.18 15.45 9.29
N PHE A 49 -2.37 16.27 9.98
CA PHE A 49 -1.80 15.91 11.30
C PHE A 49 -2.87 15.61 12.34
N GLU A 50 -3.95 16.41 12.39
CA GLU A 50 -5.05 16.19 13.34
C GLU A 50 -5.76 14.85 13.08
N GLN A 51 -5.96 14.50 11.81
CA GLN A 51 -6.64 13.26 11.42
C GLN A 51 -5.80 12.04 11.79
N VAL A 52 -4.47 12.12 11.63
CA VAL A 52 -3.55 11.09 12.14
C VAL A 52 -3.67 10.98 13.67
N GLY A 53 -3.74 12.11 14.39
CA GLY A 53 -3.98 12.14 15.83
C GLY A 53 -5.28 11.42 16.22
N TRP A 54 -6.40 11.71 15.54
CA TRP A 54 -7.69 11.07 15.85
C TRP A 54 -7.68 9.56 15.62
N LEU A 55 -6.94 9.08 14.62
CA LEU A 55 -6.77 7.65 14.37
C LEU A 55 -5.90 6.97 15.43
N LYS A 56 -4.86 7.65 15.93
CA LYS A 56 -4.05 7.19 17.07
C LYS A 56 -4.92 7.07 18.32
N ASP A 57 -5.66 8.12 18.67
CA ASP A 57 -6.51 8.16 19.87
C ASP A 57 -7.62 7.09 19.83
N ALA A 58 -8.15 6.78 18.64
CA ALA A 58 -9.15 5.75 18.46
C ALA A 58 -8.59 4.31 18.47
N GLY A 59 -7.26 4.14 18.50
CA GLY A 59 -6.59 2.85 18.44
C GLY A 59 -6.50 2.23 17.04
N PHE A 60 -6.80 2.99 15.98
CA PHE A 60 -6.83 2.47 14.60
C PHE A 60 -5.45 1.96 14.17
N THR A 61 -4.39 2.65 14.56
CA THR A 61 -3.00 2.36 14.16
C THR A 61 -2.45 1.11 14.86
N ALA A 62 -3.14 0.57 15.87
CA ALA A 62 -2.72 -0.62 16.61
C ALA A 62 -3.45 -1.90 16.21
N LEU A 63 -4.37 -1.86 15.23
CA LEU A 63 -5.29 -2.95 14.88
C LEU A 63 -4.64 -4.29 14.48
N ARG A 64 -3.33 -4.30 14.18
CA ARG A 64 -2.59 -5.50 13.77
C ARG A 64 -1.52 -5.94 14.78
N VAL A 65 -1.44 -5.29 15.94
CA VAL A 65 -0.52 -5.71 17.00
C VAL A 65 -0.97 -7.08 17.56
N PRO A 66 -0.08 -8.09 17.65
CA PRO A 66 -0.44 -9.39 18.20
C PRO A 66 -0.90 -9.35 19.65
N ALA A 67 -1.78 -10.28 20.03
CA ALA A 67 -2.33 -10.35 21.39
C ALA A 67 -1.27 -10.60 22.48
N GLU A 68 -0.23 -11.38 22.18
CA GLU A 68 0.89 -11.62 23.10
C GLU A 68 1.70 -10.36 23.44
N HIS A 69 1.57 -9.32 22.62
CA HIS A 69 2.17 -8.00 22.85
C HIS A 69 1.18 -6.97 23.39
N GLY A 70 -0.06 -7.37 23.71
CA GLY A 70 -1.10 -6.51 24.30
C GLY A 70 -2.08 -5.87 23.30
N GLY A 71 -2.08 -6.31 22.04
CA GLY A 71 -3.05 -5.86 21.03
C GLY A 71 -4.35 -6.68 20.99
N ASP A 72 -5.31 -6.23 20.16
CA ASP A 72 -6.47 -7.02 19.72
C ASP A 72 -6.43 -7.14 18.19
N PRO A 73 -5.66 -8.10 17.64
CA PRO A 73 -5.41 -8.16 16.21
C PRO A 73 -6.70 -8.49 15.45
N VAL A 74 -7.02 -7.65 14.46
CA VAL A 74 -8.09 -7.91 13.49
C VAL A 74 -7.54 -8.67 12.29
N SER A 75 -8.37 -9.42 11.57
CA SER A 75 -7.95 -10.11 10.33
C SER A 75 -7.58 -9.12 9.22
N ALA A 76 -6.84 -9.58 8.20
CA ALA A 76 -6.55 -8.80 7.01
C ALA A 76 -7.85 -8.36 6.33
N GLU A 77 -8.86 -9.25 6.20
CA GLU A 77 -10.18 -8.87 5.67
C GLU A 77 -10.77 -7.66 6.41
N HIS A 78 -10.77 -7.68 7.75
CA HIS A 78 -11.35 -6.59 8.53
C HIS A 78 -10.55 -5.29 8.39
N LEU A 79 -9.21 -5.37 8.43
CA LEU A 79 -8.35 -4.21 8.22
C LEU A 79 -8.62 -3.58 6.85
N PHE A 80 -8.57 -4.36 5.76
CA PHE A 80 -8.72 -3.80 4.41
C PHE A 80 -10.12 -3.23 4.15
N ARG A 81 -11.17 -3.81 4.76
CA ARG A 81 -12.51 -3.22 4.71
C ARG A 81 -12.59 -1.86 5.45
N LEU A 82 -11.94 -1.75 6.62
CA LEU A 82 -11.84 -0.47 7.33
C LEU A 82 -10.98 0.55 6.56
N LEU A 83 -9.91 0.11 5.89
CA LEU A 83 -9.08 0.98 5.04
C LEU A 83 -9.85 1.51 3.84
N ILE A 84 -10.75 0.71 3.25
CA ILE A 84 -11.68 1.20 2.21
C ILE A 84 -12.61 2.28 2.78
N GLU A 85 -13.17 2.09 3.99
CA GLU A 85 -13.99 3.11 4.66
C GLU A 85 -13.19 4.40 4.95
N LEU A 86 -11.97 4.28 5.48
CA LEU A 86 -11.08 5.42 5.72
C LEU A 86 -10.68 6.13 4.43
N ALA A 87 -10.34 5.40 3.37
CA ALA A 87 -9.97 5.98 2.09
C ALA A 87 -11.17 6.66 1.38
N ALA A 88 -12.39 6.19 1.65
CA ALA A 88 -13.60 6.86 1.19
C ALA A 88 -13.88 8.17 1.97
N ALA A 89 -13.42 8.27 3.21
CA ALA A 89 -13.43 9.51 3.98
C ALA A 89 -12.33 10.47 3.50
N ASP A 90 -11.09 10.01 3.39
CA ASP A 90 -9.95 10.74 2.83
C ASP A 90 -8.85 9.78 2.35
N SER A 91 -8.62 9.75 1.03
CA SER A 91 -7.64 8.84 0.42
C SER A 91 -6.19 9.15 0.78
N ASN A 92 -5.88 10.39 1.15
CA ASN A 92 -4.53 10.79 1.55
C ASN A 92 -4.21 10.23 2.94
N VAL A 93 -5.18 10.34 3.86
CA VAL A 93 -5.08 9.84 5.24
C VAL A 93 -4.97 8.32 5.29
N ALA A 94 -5.70 7.60 4.44
CA ALA A 94 -5.50 6.17 4.32
C ALA A 94 -4.11 5.84 3.78
N HIS A 95 -3.70 6.45 2.66
CA HIS A 95 -2.45 6.14 1.98
C HIS A 95 -1.20 6.39 2.84
N LEU A 96 -1.16 7.48 3.63
CA LEU A 96 -0.02 7.79 4.47
C LEU A 96 0.26 6.72 5.55
N LEU A 97 -0.73 5.92 5.95
CA LEU A 97 -0.58 4.85 6.95
C LEU A 97 -0.04 3.53 6.38
N ARG A 98 0.17 3.45 5.05
CA ARG A 98 0.62 2.23 4.38
C ARG A 98 1.91 1.67 5.00
N SER A 99 2.89 2.53 5.20
CA SER A 99 4.20 2.14 5.74
C SER A 99 4.12 1.74 7.20
N HIS A 100 3.23 2.36 7.96
CA HIS A 100 2.97 2.04 9.37
C HIS A 100 2.46 0.62 9.56
N PHE A 101 1.38 0.27 8.84
CA PHE A 101 0.83 -1.08 8.93
C PHE A 101 1.79 -2.13 8.39
N ALA A 102 2.49 -1.82 7.30
CA ALA A 102 3.47 -2.74 6.74
C ALA A 102 4.63 -2.99 7.71
N PHE A 103 5.12 -1.97 8.42
CA PHE A 103 6.12 -2.14 9.47
C PHE A 103 5.65 -3.11 10.56
N GLY A 104 4.37 -3.03 10.98
CA GLY A 104 3.77 -3.97 11.93
C GLY A 104 3.82 -5.42 11.42
N GLU A 105 3.46 -5.65 10.16
CA GLU A 105 3.55 -6.97 9.53
C GLU A 105 5.01 -7.45 9.41
N THR A 106 5.96 -6.58 9.06
CA THR A 106 7.39 -6.92 9.03
C THR A 106 7.90 -7.29 10.41
N ALA A 107 7.54 -6.51 11.43
CA ALA A 107 7.98 -6.68 12.81
C ALA A 107 7.52 -8.03 13.36
N ALA A 108 6.31 -8.48 13.03
CA ALA A 108 5.79 -9.80 13.42
C ALA A 108 6.68 -10.97 12.96
N LEU A 109 7.42 -10.79 11.85
CA LEU A 109 8.32 -11.80 11.28
C LEU A 109 9.75 -11.72 11.86
N GLN A 110 10.07 -10.72 12.70
CA GLN A 110 11.41 -10.53 13.25
C GLN A 110 11.61 -11.28 14.58
N PRO A 111 12.86 -11.48 15.05
CA PRO A 111 13.14 -12.09 16.35
C PRO A 111 12.43 -11.40 17.53
N ALA A 112 12.24 -12.14 18.63
CA ALA A 112 11.53 -11.66 19.81
C ALA A 112 12.01 -10.31 20.33
N ALA A 113 13.33 -10.09 20.40
CA ALA A 113 13.90 -8.82 20.85
C ALA A 113 13.45 -7.61 19.99
N PHE A 114 13.28 -7.79 18.69
CA PHE A 114 12.77 -6.74 17.81
C PHE A 114 11.28 -6.48 18.08
N ARG A 115 10.48 -7.55 18.23
CA ARG A 115 9.05 -7.46 18.54
C ARG A 115 8.78 -6.77 19.87
N GLU A 116 9.53 -7.15 20.91
CA GLU A 116 9.48 -6.56 22.26
C GLU A 116 9.88 -5.09 22.26
N LEU A 117 10.76 -4.66 21.35
CA LEU A 117 11.12 -3.27 21.20
C LEU A 117 10.02 -2.45 20.53
N TRP A 118 9.40 -2.95 19.46
CA TRP A 118 8.58 -2.12 18.58
C TRP A 118 7.06 -2.20 18.80
N PHE A 119 6.51 -3.35 19.20
CA PHE A 119 5.06 -3.43 19.44
C PHE A 119 4.56 -2.52 20.57
N PRO A 120 5.27 -2.35 21.70
CA PRO A 120 4.85 -1.38 22.72
C PRO A 120 4.78 0.07 22.19
N ARG A 121 5.64 0.42 21.24
CA ARG A 121 5.63 1.76 20.60
C ARG A 121 4.44 1.93 19.67
N ILE A 122 4.09 0.90 18.89
CA ILE A 122 2.87 0.91 18.07
C ILE A 122 1.62 1.06 18.96
N LEU A 123 1.56 0.33 20.08
CA LEU A 123 0.46 0.43 21.06
C LEU A 123 0.39 1.80 21.73
N ALA A 124 1.53 2.46 21.94
CA ALA A 124 1.60 3.84 22.41
C ALA A 124 1.21 4.88 21.33
N GLY A 125 0.77 4.43 20.15
CA GLY A 125 0.33 5.28 19.04
C GLY A 125 1.48 5.85 18.20
N GLN A 126 2.72 5.39 18.35
CA GLN A 126 3.82 5.86 17.50
C GLN A 126 3.65 5.38 16.06
N ILE A 127 3.91 6.27 15.11
CA ILE A 127 3.72 6.07 13.67
C ILE A 127 5.06 5.82 12.98
N PHE A 128 5.05 4.89 12.00
CA PHE A 128 6.22 4.53 11.22
C PHE A 128 6.07 4.94 9.75
N GLY A 129 6.95 5.81 9.29
CA GLY A 129 7.08 6.22 7.88
C GLY A 129 8.10 5.38 7.12
N ASN A 130 8.09 5.43 5.79
CA ASN A 130 9.10 4.78 4.95
C ASN A 130 10.08 5.79 4.36
N ALA A 131 11.32 5.36 4.16
CA ALA A 131 12.28 6.06 3.31
C ALA A 131 13.06 5.02 2.48
N ALA A 132 12.47 4.61 1.35
CA ALA A 132 12.98 3.51 0.54
C ALA A 132 13.65 3.99 -0.76
N THR A 133 12.90 4.72 -1.57
CA THR A 133 13.28 5.01 -2.97
C THR A 133 13.99 6.36 -3.10
N GLU A 134 14.98 6.39 -4.00
CA GLU A 134 15.81 7.55 -4.34
C GLU A 134 15.44 8.06 -5.74
N ARG A 135 15.77 9.33 -6.05
CA ARG A 135 15.67 9.88 -7.42
C ARG A 135 16.94 9.65 -8.25
N SER A 136 18.00 9.14 -7.65
CA SER A 136 19.31 8.97 -8.27
C SER A 136 19.35 7.80 -9.26
N ASP A 137 20.28 7.90 -10.23
CA ASP A 137 20.61 6.91 -11.27
C ASP A 137 21.29 5.65 -10.69
N ASN A 138 20.67 5.04 -9.68
CA ASN A 138 21.17 3.83 -9.05
C ASN A 138 20.77 2.62 -9.90
N ALA A 139 21.73 1.72 -10.16
CA ALA A 139 21.46 0.45 -10.82
C ALA A 139 20.34 -0.30 -10.10
N LEU A 140 19.51 -1.04 -10.85
CA LEU A 140 18.39 -1.82 -10.32
C LEU A 140 18.76 -2.59 -9.04
N GLY A 141 18.14 -2.24 -7.92
CA GLY A 141 18.36 -2.90 -6.63
C GLY A 141 19.43 -2.30 -5.72
N THR A 142 20.18 -1.31 -6.18
CA THR A 142 21.19 -0.59 -5.38
C THR A 142 20.64 0.68 -4.75
N THR A 143 21.33 1.22 -3.73
CA THR A 143 20.96 2.47 -3.09
C THR A 143 22.21 3.23 -2.62
N SER A 144 22.21 4.55 -2.81
CA SER A 144 23.27 5.47 -2.38
C SER A 144 23.19 5.82 -0.90
N THR A 145 22.04 5.60 -0.27
CA THR A 145 21.90 5.70 1.18
C THR A 145 22.67 4.57 1.84
N THR A 146 23.61 4.92 2.71
CA THR A 146 24.52 3.97 3.36
C THR A 146 24.27 3.90 4.86
N LEU A 147 24.37 2.70 5.41
CA LEU A 147 24.48 2.43 6.84
C LEU A 147 25.90 1.89 7.08
N ARG A 148 26.71 2.65 7.82
CA ARG A 148 28.13 2.34 8.05
C ARG A 148 28.45 2.30 9.54
N GLU A 149 29.38 1.44 9.91
CA GLU A 149 29.93 1.42 11.27
C GLU A 149 31.19 2.27 11.32
N GLU A 150 31.25 3.22 12.26
CA GLU A 150 32.41 4.08 12.53
C GLU A 150 32.58 4.22 14.05
N ASP A 151 33.78 3.93 14.56
CA ASP A 151 34.11 3.97 15.99
C ASP A 151 33.12 3.19 16.88
N GLY A 152 32.64 2.04 16.39
CA GLY A 152 31.66 1.19 17.09
C GLY A 152 30.23 1.73 17.10
N ARG A 153 29.91 2.72 16.25
CA ARG A 153 28.56 3.29 16.09
C ARG A 153 28.07 3.15 14.66
N TRP A 154 26.80 2.83 14.50
CA TRP A 154 26.15 2.84 13.20
C TRP A 154 25.69 4.25 12.83
N LEU A 155 26.01 4.68 11.62
CA LEU A 155 25.67 5.98 11.07
C LEU A 155 24.93 5.80 9.74
N LEU A 156 23.76 6.41 9.64
CA LEU A 156 22.93 6.42 8.44
C LEU A 156 23.12 7.75 7.69
N LYS A 157 23.43 7.66 6.39
CA LYS A 157 23.61 8.83 5.53
C LYS A 157 22.97 8.62 4.17
N GLY A 158 22.19 9.59 3.71
CA GLY A 158 21.60 9.54 2.38
C GLY A 158 20.41 10.48 2.22
N GLU A 159 19.80 10.41 1.04
CA GLU A 159 18.62 11.20 0.68
C GLU A 159 17.63 10.31 -0.04
N LYS A 160 16.35 10.38 0.35
CA LYS A 160 15.21 9.63 -0.23
C LYS A 160 14.15 10.62 -0.70
N TYR A 161 13.26 10.21 -1.62
CA TYR A 161 12.21 11.10 -2.15
C TYR A 161 10.78 10.55 -2.08
N TYR A 162 10.57 9.24 -2.18
CA TYR A 162 9.22 8.69 -2.08
C TYR A 162 8.92 8.26 -0.64
N THR A 163 9.00 9.21 0.30
CA THR A 163 8.87 8.95 1.75
C THR A 163 7.45 9.14 2.29
N THR A 164 6.45 8.65 1.56
CA THR A 164 5.02 8.73 1.89
C THR A 164 4.74 8.51 3.37
N GLY A 165 4.06 9.48 3.99
CA GLY A 165 3.65 9.43 5.39
C GLY A 165 4.73 9.79 6.41
N SER A 166 6.00 9.93 6.02
CA SER A 166 7.10 10.12 6.98
C SER A 166 7.04 11.45 7.72
N ILE A 167 6.44 12.49 7.14
CA ILE A 167 6.26 13.78 7.84
C ILE A 167 5.32 13.68 9.05
N PHE A 168 4.47 12.64 9.11
CA PHE A 168 3.56 12.37 10.23
C PHE A 168 4.12 11.34 11.20
N ALA A 169 5.30 10.80 10.92
CA ALA A 169 5.85 9.66 11.64
C ALA A 169 6.63 10.08 12.87
N ASP A 170 6.61 9.21 13.89
CA ASP A 170 7.51 9.29 15.04
C ASP A 170 8.86 8.62 14.69
N TRP A 171 8.82 7.60 13.82
CA TRP A 171 10.00 6.85 13.34
C TRP A 171 10.00 6.71 11.82
N VAL A 172 11.18 6.71 11.21
CA VAL A 172 11.35 6.48 9.76
C VAL A 172 12.12 5.18 9.55
N VAL A 173 11.55 4.29 8.74
CA VAL A 173 12.16 3.02 8.32
C VAL A 173 12.92 3.26 7.01
N VAL A 174 14.24 3.34 7.10
CA VAL A 174 15.11 3.78 6.00
C VAL A 174 15.83 2.59 5.38
N MET A 175 15.64 2.37 4.08
CA MET A 175 16.39 1.37 3.33
C MET A 175 17.79 1.90 3.00
N ALA A 176 18.81 1.14 3.36
CA ALA A 176 20.21 1.48 3.17
C ALA A 176 21.03 0.27 2.69
N SER A 177 22.17 0.57 2.07
CA SER A 177 23.22 -0.39 1.75
C SER A 177 24.27 -0.40 2.87
N THR A 178 24.87 -1.56 3.11
CA THR A 178 25.95 -1.71 4.10
C THR A 178 27.09 -2.49 3.47
N ALA A 179 28.32 -2.02 3.66
CA ALA A 179 29.49 -2.64 3.07
C ALA A 179 29.64 -4.10 3.55
N GLY A 180 29.83 -5.03 2.60
CA GLY A 180 30.01 -6.45 2.90
C GLY A 180 28.72 -7.22 3.25
N VAL A 181 27.56 -6.57 3.23
CA VAL A 181 26.25 -7.21 3.45
C VAL A 181 25.49 -7.27 2.12
N GLU A 182 25.13 -8.48 1.69
CA GLU A 182 24.30 -8.67 0.50
C GLU A 182 22.84 -8.29 0.78
N GLY A 183 22.20 -7.60 -0.17
CA GLY A 183 20.81 -7.20 -0.08
C GLY A 183 20.59 -5.86 0.62
N ARG A 184 19.35 -5.63 1.05
CA ARG A 184 18.89 -4.36 1.61
C ARG A 184 18.82 -4.45 3.13
N GLN A 185 19.46 -3.52 3.83
CA GLN A 185 19.26 -3.33 5.26
C GLN A 185 18.29 -2.17 5.50
N TYR A 186 17.61 -2.22 6.65
CA TYR A 186 16.70 -1.17 7.07
C TYR A 186 17.15 -0.65 8.43
N ALA A 187 17.24 0.68 8.56
CA ALA A 187 17.50 1.36 9.82
C ALA A 187 16.23 2.07 10.27
N VAL A 188 15.82 1.88 11.52
CA VAL A 188 14.69 2.61 12.10
C VAL A 188 15.24 3.77 12.94
N VAL A 189 14.98 5.01 12.49
CA VAL A 189 15.53 6.23 13.11
C VAL A 189 14.41 7.16 13.60
N PRO A 190 14.60 7.93 14.68
CA PRO A 190 13.62 8.93 15.12
C PRO A 190 13.42 9.99 14.03
N ALA A 191 12.16 10.32 13.72
CA ALA A 191 11.85 11.32 12.71
C ALA A 191 12.24 12.74 13.13
N ASP A 192 12.32 13.00 14.45
CA ASP A 192 12.65 14.28 15.08
C ASP A 192 14.15 14.44 15.42
N ALA A 193 14.99 13.44 15.09
CA ALA A 193 16.42 13.54 15.31
C ALA A 193 17.00 14.76 14.57
N PRO A 194 17.91 15.55 15.17
CA PRO A 194 18.47 16.76 14.54
C PRO A 194 19.14 16.53 13.17
N GLN A 195 19.60 15.31 12.92
CA GLN A 195 20.24 14.87 11.68
C GLN A 195 19.24 14.42 10.59
N VAL A 196 17.95 14.35 10.92
CA VAL A 196 16.86 13.96 10.01
C VAL A 196 16.10 15.21 9.58
N ARG A 197 15.89 15.36 8.28
CA ARG A 197 15.10 16.45 7.70
C ARG A 197 14.08 15.88 6.72
N ILE A 198 12.80 16.05 7.00
CA ILE A 198 11.69 15.63 6.14
C ILE A 198 11.07 16.90 5.53
N VAL A 199 10.82 16.86 4.22
CA VAL A 199 10.39 18.02 3.42
C VAL A 199 9.03 17.74 2.79
N ASP A 200 8.12 18.71 2.90
CA ASP A 200 6.86 18.71 2.12
C ASP A 200 7.12 19.34 0.74
N ASP A 201 7.67 18.53 -0.18
CA ASP A 201 8.00 18.95 -1.55
C ASP A 201 7.36 18.06 -2.64
N TRP A 202 6.32 17.29 -2.30
CA TRP A 202 5.57 16.52 -3.30
C TRP A 202 4.77 17.41 -4.24
N ASP A 203 5.03 17.24 -5.54
CA ASP A 203 4.49 18.01 -6.66
C ASP A 203 3.54 17.21 -7.57
N GLY A 204 3.11 16.02 -7.14
CA GLY A 204 2.15 15.21 -7.89
C GLY A 204 0.76 15.83 -7.99
N PHE A 205 0.07 15.59 -9.11
CA PHE A 205 -1.26 16.15 -9.37
C PHE A 205 -2.38 15.55 -8.49
N GLY A 206 -2.14 14.41 -7.86
CA GLY A 206 -3.06 13.75 -6.95
C GLY A 206 -2.35 13.21 -5.72
N GLN A 207 -3.15 12.76 -4.75
CA GLN A 207 -2.69 12.41 -3.41
C GLN A 207 -1.78 13.50 -2.80
N PRO A 208 -2.20 14.79 -2.81
CA PRO A 208 -1.29 15.89 -2.47
C PRO A 208 -0.96 15.98 -0.97
N LEU A 209 -1.71 15.28 -0.10
CA LEU A 209 -1.58 15.41 1.37
C LEU A 209 -0.97 14.17 2.02
N THR A 210 -0.38 13.26 1.24
CA THR A 210 0.20 12.03 1.78
C THR A 210 1.53 12.26 2.51
N GLY A 211 2.09 13.47 2.46
CA GLY A 211 3.42 13.75 3.01
C GLY A 211 4.52 12.95 2.31
N THR A 212 4.31 12.60 1.04
CA THR A 212 5.38 12.14 0.15
C THR A 212 6.35 13.31 -0.06
N GLY A 213 7.64 13.03 -0.23
CA GLY A 213 8.64 14.08 -0.43
C GLY A 213 10.03 13.67 0.03
N THR A 214 10.94 14.63 0.07
CA THR A 214 12.34 14.40 0.39
C THR A 214 12.54 14.10 1.87
N ALA A 215 13.36 13.08 2.19
CA ALA A 215 13.93 12.89 3.51
C ALA A 215 15.46 12.81 3.41
N VAL A 216 16.16 13.63 4.19
CA VAL A 216 17.63 13.69 4.26
C VAL A 216 18.10 13.18 5.61
N PHE A 217 19.12 12.32 5.57
CA PHE A 217 19.76 11.70 6.72
C PHE A 217 21.24 12.09 6.73
N ASN A 218 21.68 12.84 7.73
CA ASN A 218 23.04 13.36 7.83
C ASN A 218 23.83 12.69 8.96
N ASP A 219 24.39 11.51 8.68
CA ASP A 219 25.17 10.73 9.66
C ASP A 219 24.36 10.53 10.98
N VAL A 220 23.12 10.05 10.82
CA VAL A 220 22.18 9.79 11.93
C VAL A 220 22.67 8.57 12.72
N PRO A 221 22.87 8.67 14.05
CA PRO A 221 23.20 7.51 14.88
C PRO A 221 22.06 6.48 14.88
N VAL A 222 22.40 5.21 14.70
CA VAL A 222 21.44 4.08 14.72
C VAL A 222 21.87 3.09 15.79
N GLU A 223 20.93 2.69 16.65
CA GLU A 223 21.18 1.59 17.59
C GLU A 223 21.17 0.25 16.86
N ALA A 224 22.03 -0.69 17.26
CA ALA A 224 22.11 -2.00 16.61
C ALA A 224 20.76 -2.76 16.62
N GLY A 225 19.98 -2.62 17.70
CA GLY A 225 18.63 -3.19 17.82
C GLY A 225 17.59 -2.57 16.87
N ASN A 226 17.89 -1.42 16.26
CA ASN A 226 17.03 -0.73 15.30
C ASN A 226 17.38 -1.08 13.85
N ILE A 227 18.37 -1.95 13.63
CA ILE A 227 18.78 -2.39 12.31
C ILE A 227 18.08 -3.72 12.01
N LEU A 228 17.35 -3.72 10.90
CA LEU A 228 16.62 -4.87 10.40
C LEU A 228 17.31 -5.42 9.14
N GLN A 229 17.60 -6.72 9.17
CA GLN A 229 18.03 -7.46 7.99
C GLN A 229 16.84 -8.26 7.47
N ARG A 230 16.25 -7.82 6.35
CA ARG A 230 15.16 -8.59 5.72
C ARG A 230 15.76 -9.84 5.09
N GLN A 231 15.41 -11.00 5.62
CA GLN A 231 15.55 -12.23 4.86
C GLN A 231 14.41 -12.29 3.84
N VAL A 232 14.79 -12.32 2.56
CA VAL A 232 13.88 -12.14 1.40
C VAL A 232 12.96 -13.36 1.18
N THR A 233 13.19 -14.47 1.88
CA THR A 233 12.48 -15.73 1.65
C THR A 233 11.04 -15.68 2.15
N SER A 234 10.08 -15.98 1.26
CA SER A 234 8.67 -16.33 1.54
C SER A 234 7.90 -15.38 2.48
N THR A 235 7.98 -14.07 2.30
CA THR A 235 7.16 -13.11 3.06
C THR A 235 5.89 -12.73 2.32
N LEU A 236 4.78 -12.55 3.04
CA LEU A 236 3.51 -12.03 2.50
C LEU A 236 3.51 -10.50 2.34
N GLU A 237 4.60 -9.87 2.73
CA GLU A 237 4.75 -8.43 2.83
C GLU A 237 4.56 -7.69 1.50
N PRO A 238 5.10 -8.13 0.35
CA PRO A 238 4.83 -7.45 -0.92
C PRO A 238 3.34 -7.45 -1.30
N ALA A 239 2.65 -8.57 -1.07
CA ALA A 239 1.22 -8.70 -1.28
C ALA A 239 0.46 -7.74 -0.36
N PHE A 240 0.80 -7.67 0.92
CA PHE A 240 0.19 -6.72 1.87
C PHE A 240 0.36 -5.25 1.44
N PHE A 241 1.59 -4.84 1.13
CA PHE A 241 1.92 -3.50 0.67
C PHE A 241 1.13 -3.09 -0.58
N GLN A 242 0.95 -4.03 -1.51
CA GLN A 242 0.26 -3.78 -2.74
C GLN A 242 -1.26 -3.73 -2.53
N LEU A 243 -1.82 -4.65 -1.73
CA LEU A 243 -3.25 -4.67 -1.41
C LEU A 243 -3.70 -3.40 -0.68
N PHE A 244 -2.83 -2.81 0.13
CA PHE A 244 -3.09 -1.52 0.80
C PHE A 244 -3.41 -0.40 -0.19
N LEU A 245 -2.65 -0.30 -1.29
CA LEU A 245 -2.93 0.69 -2.33
C LEU A 245 -4.24 0.38 -3.07
N LEU A 246 -4.59 -0.90 -3.23
CA LEU A 246 -5.86 -1.30 -3.86
C LEU A 246 -7.06 -0.97 -2.96
N ALA A 247 -6.92 -1.10 -1.64
CA ALA A 247 -7.94 -0.64 -0.68
C ALA A 247 -8.13 0.89 -0.74
N VAL A 248 -7.03 1.65 -0.87
CA VAL A 248 -7.10 3.10 -1.10
C VAL A 248 -7.86 3.42 -2.40
N LEU A 249 -7.56 2.71 -3.50
CA LEU A 249 -8.28 2.87 -4.77
C LEU A 249 -9.77 2.55 -4.62
N ALA A 250 -10.13 1.42 -4.00
CA ALA A 250 -11.51 1.05 -3.79
C ALA A 250 -12.27 2.10 -2.94
N GLY A 251 -11.63 2.65 -1.90
CA GLY A 251 -12.19 3.75 -1.12
C GLY A 251 -12.40 5.03 -1.93
N ILE A 252 -11.47 5.39 -2.83
CA ILE A 252 -11.67 6.51 -3.77
C ILE A 252 -12.88 6.25 -4.68
N GLY A 253 -13.05 5.03 -5.18
CA GLY A 253 -14.23 4.63 -5.95
C GLY A 253 -15.52 4.82 -5.15
N ARG A 254 -15.53 4.39 -3.88
CA ARG A 254 -16.67 4.58 -2.97
C ARG A 254 -16.97 6.07 -2.72
N ALA A 255 -15.95 6.90 -2.54
CA ALA A 255 -16.12 8.34 -2.39
C ALA A 255 -16.71 8.98 -3.66
N ALA A 256 -16.24 8.57 -4.84
CA ALA A 256 -16.81 9.01 -6.12
C ALA A 256 -18.28 8.61 -6.24
N LEU A 257 -18.65 7.36 -5.94
CA LEU A 257 -20.05 6.93 -5.95
C LEU A 257 -20.91 7.76 -5.00
N ARG A 258 -20.47 7.98 -3.75
CA ARG A 258 -21.18 8.80 -2.77
C ARG A 258 -21.44 10.20 -3.33
N ASP A 259 -20.39 10.90 -3.75
CA ASP A 259 -20.49 12.26 -4.28
C ASP A 259 -21.40 12.30 -5.53
N ALA A 260 -21.30 11.33 -6.44
CA ALA A 260 -22.18 11.20 -7.61
C ALA A 260 -23.65 11.06 -7.19
N THR A 261 -23.96 10.20 -6.22
CA THR A 261 -25.34 9.98 -5.74
C THR A 261 -25.91 11.22 -5.06
N GLU A 262 -25.15 11.88 -4.19
CA GLU A 262 -25.58 13.11 -3.50
C GLU A 262 -25.87 14.24 -4.49
N LEU A 263 -25.06 14.36 -5.54
CA LEU A 263 -25.26 15.33 -6.60
C LEU A 263 -26.52 15.06 -7.42
N VAL A 264 -26.75 13.80 -7.81
CA VAL A 264 -27.96 13.41 -8.55
C VAL A 264 -29.22 13.64 -7.69
N GLN A 265 -29.17 13.30 -6.40
CA GLN A 265 -30.29 13.46 -5.47
C GLN A 265 -30.66 14.93 -5.23
N SER A 266 -29.66 15.81 -5.09
CA SER A 266 -29.84 17.23 -4.80
C SER A 266 -30.15 18.08 -6.04
N ARG A 267 -29.91 17.55 -7.24
CA ARG A 267 -30.08 18.29 -8.49
C ARG A 267 -31.55 18.48 -8.86
N THR A 268 -31.93 19.74 -9.10
CA THR A 268 -33.28 20.12 -9.54
C THR A 268 -33.35 20.56 -11.01
N ARG A 269 -32.21 20.88 -11.64
CA ARG A 269 -32.16 21.36 -13.04
C ARG A 269 -32.15 20.18 -14.02
N THR A 270 -33.05 20.20 -15.00
CA THR A 270 -33.12 19.22 -16.09
C THR A 270 -32.81 19.86 -17.45
N PHE A 271 -32.70 19.03 -18.49
CA PHE A 271 -32.48 19.47 -19.87
C PHE A 271 -33.73 19.18 -20.70
N ASN A 272 -34.09 20.09 -21.61
CA ASN A 272 -35.21 19.90 -22.53
C ASN A 272 -35.02 18.74 -23.52
N THR A 273 -33.79 18.25 -23.67
CA THR A 273 -33.43 17.08 -24.46
C THR A 273 -33.44 15.77 -23.64
N GLY A 274 -33.69 15.85 -22.33
CA GLY A 274 -33.81 14.68 -21.45
C GLY A 274 -35.25 14.14 -21.41
N SER A 275 -35.50 13.22 -20.48
CA SER A 275 -36.84 12.62 -20.28
C SER A 275 -37.91 13.59 -19.78
N GLY A 276 -37.51 14.80 -19.35
CA GLY A 276 -38.39 15.77 -18.66
C GLY A 276 -38.48 15.55 -17.15
N GLU A 277 -37.93 14.45 -16.63
CA GLU A 277 -37.88 14.15 -15.20
C GLU A 277 -36.74 14.89 -14.47
N LEU A 278 -36.82 14.86 -13.13
CA LEU A 278 -35.67 15.14 -12.28
C LEU A 278 -34.61 14.06 -12.49
N PHE A 279 -33.33 14.42 -12.41
CA PHE A 279 -32.22 13.46 -12.60
C PHE A 279 -32.33 12.22 -11.70
N ARG A 280 -32.79 12.37 -10.46
CA ARG A 280 -33.01 11.24 -9.53
C ARG A 280 -34.09 10.24 -10.00
N ASN A 281 -34.99 10.66 -10.87
CA ASN A 281 -36.07 9.85 -11.45
C ASN A 281 -35.79 9.47 -12.91
N ASP A 282 -34.77 10.04 -13.55
CA ASP A 282 -34.46 9.79 -14.96
C ASP A 282 -33.78 8.41 -15.09
N PRO A 283 -34.36 7.46 -15.86
CA PRO A 283 -33.84 6.10 -15.96
C PRO A 283 -32.43 6.04 -16.58
N LEU A 284 -32.06 6.98 -17.45
CA LEU A 284 -30.72 7.01 -18.05
C LEU A 284 -29.68 7.45 -17.02
N ILE A 285 -30.02 8.41 -16.16
CA ILE A 285 -29.15 8.83 -15.06
C ILE A 285 -29.03 7.71 -14.02
N GLN A 286 -30.13 7.03 -13.69
CA GLN A 286 -30.12 5.88 -12.81
C GLN A 286 -29.26 4.73 -13.36
N GLU A 287 -29.30 4.47 -14.67
CA GLU A 287 -28.41 3.50 -15.33
C GLU A 287 -26.94 3.87 -15.13
N HIS A 288 -26.55 5.12 -15.39
CA HIS A 288 -25.17 5.57 -15.19
C HIS A 288 -24.70 5.42 -13.73
N VAL A 289 -25.55 5.78 -12.76
CA VAL A 289 -25.26 5.58 -11.33
C VAL A 289 -25.11 4.08 -11.01
N GLY A 290 -25.98 3.23 -11.58
CA GLY A 290 -25.92 1.78 -11.41
C GLY A 290 -24.63 1.17 -11.97
N LEU A 291 -24.19 1.59 -13.15
CA LEU A 291 -22.92 1.16 -13.76
C LEU A 291 -21.71 1.60 -12.93
N LEU A 292 -21.73 2.83 -12.39
CA LEU A 292 -20.71 3.32 -11.47
C LEU A 292 -20.68 2.47 -10.21
N ALA A 293 -21.84 2.22 -9.60
CA ALA A 293 -21.97 1.39 -8.41
C ALA A 293 -21.47 -0.05 -8.63
N ALA A 294 -21.74 -0.65 -9.79
CA ALA A 294 -21.26 -1.98 -10.14
C ALA A 294 -19.73 -2.06 -10.19
N LYS A 295 -19.07 -1.05 -10.75
CA LYS A 295 -17.59 -0.96 -10.80
C LYS A 295 -16.99 -0.85 -9.39
N VAL A 296 -17.58 0.00 -8.55
CA VAL A 296 -17.14 0.19 -7.16
C VAL A 296 -17.34 -1.09 -6.35
N TYR A 297 -18.51 -1.73 -6.46
CA TYR A 297 -18.78 -3.02 -5.84
C TYR A 297 -17.76 -4.08 -6.24
N ALA A 298 -17.46 -4.19 -7.55
CA ALA A 298 -16.46 -5.13 -8.05
C ALA A 298 -15.07 -4.84 -7.47
N ALA A 299 -14.65 -3.58 -7.42
CA ALA A 299 -13.35 -3.20 -6.84
C ALA A 299 -13.24 -3.58 -5.36
N GLU A 300 -14.26 -3.28 -4.55
CA GLU A 300 -14.30 -3.63 -3.13
C GLU A 300 -14.33 -5.14 -2.89
N ALA A 301 -15.12 -5.86 -3.69
CA ALA A 301 -15.22 -7.32 -3.61
C ALA A 301 -13.87 -7.99 -3.92
N VAL A 302 -13.16 -7.49 -4.94
CA VAL A 302 -11.83 -8.00 -5.33
C VAL A 302 -10.79 -7.73 -4.22
N VAL A 303 -10.76 -6.52 -3.66
CA VAL A 303 -9.85 -6.21 -2.52
C VAL A 303 -10.16 -7.09 -1.31
N THR A 304 -11.45 -7.24 -0.98
CA THR A 304 -11.87 -8.07 0.16
C THR A 304 -11.52 -9.55 -0.05
N ALA A 305 -11.68 -10.07 -1.27
CA ALA A 305 -11.31 -11.44 -1.60
C ALA A 305 -9.79 -11.66 -1.47
N ALA A 306 -8.98 -10.77 -2.02
CA ALA A 306 -7.52 -10.85 -1.88
C ALA A 306 -7.07 -10.76 -0.40
N ALA A 307 -7.75 -9.95 0.41
CA ALA A 307 -7.49 -9.88 1.86
C ALA A 307 -7.76 -11.21 2.57
N ARG A 308 -8.80 -11.96 2.17
CA ARG A 308 -9.05 -13.30 2.70
C ARG A 308 -7.99 -14.30 2.29
N ASP A 309 -7.41 -14.16 1.10
CA ASP A 309 -6.30 -15.02 0.68
C ASP A 309 -5.02 -14.73 1.48
N LEU A 310 -4.82 -13.49 1.96
CA LEU A 310 -3.79 -13.18 2.95
C LEU A 310 -4.08 -13.84 4.30
N ASP A 311 -5.33 -13.78 4.79
CA ASP A 311 -5.72 -14.46 6.03
C ASP A 311 -5.52 -15.99 5.91
N ALA A 312 -5.92 -16.59 4.79
CA ALA A 312 -5.73 -18.01 4.52
C ALA A 312 -4.25 -18.39 4.39
N ALA A 313 -3.40 -17.52 3.84
CA ALA A 313 -1.97 -17.78 3.72
C ALA A 313 -1.25 -17.93 5.07
N VAL A 314 -1.83 -17.40 6.16
CA VAL A 314 -1.29 -17.53 7.53
C VAL A 314 -2.13 -18.44 8.43
N ASP A 315 -3.18 -19.07 7.89
CA ASP A 315 -4.07 -19.92 8.67
C ASP A 315 -3.38 -21.28 8.94
N PRO A 316 -3.05 -21.60 10.22
CA PRO A 316 -2.42 -22.87 10.54
C PRO A 316 -3.30 -24.08 10.20
N ALA A 317 -4.63 -23.92 10.13
CA ALA A 317 -5.54 -25.01 9.78
C ALA A 317 -5.43 -25.46 8.31
N LEU A 318 -4.82 -24.64 7.45
CA LEU A 318 -4.61 -24.99 6.04
C LEU A 318 -3.28 -25.71 5.79
N GLU A 319 -2.39 -25.76 6.79
CA GLU A 319 -1.10 -26.47 6.73
C GLU A 319 -0.27 -26.16 5.48
N LEU A 320 -0.34 -24.92 4.97
CA LEU A 320 0.35 -24.50 3.76
C LEU A 320 1.86 -24.45 3.99
N SER A 321 2.64 -24.92 3.02
CA SER A 321 4.07 -24.63 2.96
C SER A 321 4.30 -23.12 2.77
N PRO A 322 5.49 -22.58 3.14
CA PRO A 322 5.80 -21.16 2.93
C PRO A 322 5.68 -20.71 1.47
N GLU A 323 5.96 -21.61 0.51
CA GLU A 323 5.82 -21.34 -0.92
C GLU A 323 4.35 -21.26 -1.35
N GLU A 324 3.50 -22.17 -0.87
CA GLU A 324 2.06 -22.16 -1.14
C GLU A 324 1.37 -20.94 -0.53
N ALA A 325 1.72 -20.59 0.72
CA ALA A 325 1.24 -19.39 1.40
C ALA A 325 1.60 -18.13 0.61
N PHE A 326 2.86 -18.00 0.21
CA PHE A 326 3.33 -16.89 -0.62
C PHE A 326 2.60 -16.82 -1.96
N LEU A 327 2.53 -17.94 -2.69
CA LEU A 327 1.90 -18.01 -4.00
C LEU A 327 0.42 -17.63 -3.93
N ARG A 328 -0.30 -18.13 -2.92
CA ARG A 328 -1.71 -17.80 -2.69
C ARG A 328 -1.93 -16.30 -2.54
N ALA A 329 -1.19 -15.66 -1.63
CA ALA A 329 -1.34 -14.23 -1.37
C ALA A 329 -0.88 -13.38 -2.56
N GLU A 330 0.29 -13.67 -3.12
CA GLU A 330 0.87 -12.87 -4.20
C GLU A 330 0.00 -12.96 -5.46
N LEU A 331 -0.46 -14.16 -5.85
CA LEU A 331 -1.30 -14.30 -7.04
C LEU A 331 -2.64 -13.57 -6.90
N ALA A 332 -3.31 -13.71 -5.75
CA ALA A 332 -4.57 -13.03 -5.47
C ALA A 332 -4.41 -11.49 -5.55
N VAL A 333 -3.34 -10.95 -4.96
CA VAL A 333 -3.08 -9.51 -4.98
C VAL A 333 -2.65 -9.02 -6.37
N GLN A 334 -1.91 -9.81 -7.14
CA GLN A 334 -1.56 -9.44 -8.51
C GLN A 334 -2.79 -9.43 -9.43
N GLN A 335 -3.69 -10.39 -9.30
CA GLN A 335 -4.98 -10.39 -10.01
C GLN A 335 -5.82 -9.15 -9.61
N ALA A 336 -5.89 -8.86 -8.31
CA ALA A 336 -6.56 -7.66 -7.82
C ALA A 336 -5.92 -6.37 -8.38
N HIS A 337 -4.59 -6.30 -8.46
CA HIS A 337 -3.87 -5.18 -9.03
C HIS A 337 -4.24 -4.95 -10.50
N VAL A 338 -4.40 -6.02 -11.28
CA VAL A 338 -4.77 -5.89 -12.70
C VAL A 338 -6.20 -5.35 -12.86
N ALA A 339 -7.12 -5.73 -11.97
CA ALA A 339 -8.53 -5.36 -12.10
C ALA A 339 -8.90 -3.99 -11.48
N VAL A 340 -8.51 -3.75 -10.23
CA VAL A 340 -9.02 -2.63 -9.41
C VAL A 340 -8.73 -1.25 -10.00
N PRO A 341 -7.52 -0.93 -10.50
CA PRO A 341 -7.22 0.40 -11.03
C PRO A 341 -8.13 0.81 -12.19
N GLY A 342 -8.40 -0.10 -13.13
CA GLY A 342 -9.29 0.17 -14.26
C GLY A 342 -10.72 0.46 -13.80
N LEU A 343 -11.26 -0.39 -12.92
CA LEU A 343 -12.61 -0.23 -12.36
C LEU A 343 -12.79 1.13 -11.67
N VAL A 344 -11.81 1.54 -10.86
CA VAL A 344 -11.88 2.78 -10.07
C VAL A 344 -11.67 4.01 -10.95
N LEU A 345 -10.73 3.98 -11.90
CA LEU A 345 -10.51 5.09 -12.83
C LEU A 345 -11.74 5.33 -13.72
N ASP A 346 -12.35 4.25 -14.20
CA ASP A 346 -13.58 4.33 -14.99
C ASP A 346 -14.75 4.86 -14.16
N ALA A 347 -14.86 4.47 -12.88
CA ALA A 347 -15.89 4.99 -11.98
C ALA A 347 -15.69 6.49 -11.68
N ALA A 348 -14.46 6.90 -11.39
CA ALA A 348 -14.12 8.29 -11.13
C ALA A 348 -14.31 9.19 -12.37
N SER A 349 -14.10 8.65 -13.58
CA SER A 349 -14.42 9.34 -14.83
C SER A 349 -15.92 9.42 -15.08
N ALA A 350 -16.65 8.30 -14.91
CA ALA A 350 -18.10 8.22 -15.14
C ALA A 350 -18.91 9.12 -14.20
N LEU A 351 -18.35 9.53 -13.07
CA LEU A 351 -18.94 10.54 -12.17
C LEU A 351 -19.31 11.84 -12.89
N PHE A 352 -18.58 12.23 -13.94
CA PHE A 352 -18.87 13.45 -14.70
C PHE A 352 -20.06 13.27 -15.66
N ASP A 353 -20.35 12.04 -16.08
CA ASP A 353 -21.45 11.74 -17.00
C ASP A 353 -22.82 11.85 -16.31
N VAL A 354 -22.89 11.63 -14.99
CA VAL A 354 -24.15 11.73 -14.21
C VAL A 354 -24.53 13.17 -13.82
N THR A 355 -23.61 14.13 -13.94
CA THR A 355 -23.72 15.42 -13.25
C THR A 355 -23.69 16.63 -14.19
N GLY A 356 -23.18 16.45 -15.42
CA GLY A 356 -23.10 17.48 -16.46
C GLY A 356 -22.11 18.60 -16.15
N ALA A 357 -22.10 19.66 -16.97
CA ALA A 357 -21.06 20.71 -16.93
C ALA A 357 -20.86 21.41 -15.57
N SER A 358 -21.86 21.40 -14.68
CA SER A 358 -21.69 21.96 -13.32
C SER A 358 -20.73 21.17 -12.42
N ALA A 359 -20.40 19.94 -12.79
CA ALA A 359 -19.48 19.08 -12.05
C ALA A 359 -18.01 19.49 -12.18
N VAL A 360 -17.65 20.19 -13.26
CA VAL A 360 -16.27 20.65 -13.46
C VAL A 360 -15.92 21.93 -12.69
N SER A 361 -16.82 22.40 -11.81
CA SER A 361 -16.53 23.54 -10.95
C SER A 361 -15.45 23.19 -9.93
N ARG A 362 -14.39 24.01 -9.86
CA ARG A 362 -13.28 23.86 -8.91
C ARG A 362 -13.76 23.73 -7.46
N GLY A 363 -14.81 24.46 -7.08
CA GLY A 363 -15.37 24.42 -5.73
C GLY A 363 -15.90 23.05 -5.32
N ARG A 364 -16.35 22.21 -6.28
CA ARG A 364 -16.78 20.83 -5.99
C ARG A 364 -15.61 19.86 -5.89
N GLY A 365 -14.48 20.18 -6.54
CA GLY A 365 -13.26 19.39 -6.56
C GLY A 365 -13.44 17.93 -6.94
N LEU A 366 -14.42 17.58 -7.80
CA LEU A 366 -14.77 16.18 -8.11
C LEU A 366 -13.67 15.46 -8.89
N ASP A 367 -12.82 16.21 -9.58
CA ASP A 367 -11.63 15.74 -10.27
C ASP A 367 -10.61 15.11 -9.32
N ARG A 368 -10.68 15.41 -8.01
CA ARG A 368 -9.82 14.80 -6.99
C ARG A 368 -9.89 13.29 -6.96
N HIS A 369 -11.07 12.72 -7.17
CA HIS A 369 -11.24 11.27 -7.16
C HIS A 369 -10.39 10.63 -8.26
N TRP A 370 -10.49 11.17 -9.48
CA TRP A 370 -9.68 10.66 -10.59
C TRP A 370 -8.19 10.97 -10.39
N ARG A 371 -7.82 12.19 -9.97
CA ARG A 371 -6.43 12.59 -9.75
C ARG A 371 -5.74 11.71 -8.70
N ASN A 372 -6.41 11.50 -7.57
CA ASN A 372 -5.90 10.67 -6.47
C ASN A 372 -5.83 9.20 -6.89
N ALA A 373 -6.87 8.67 -7.55
CA ALA A 373 -6.86 7.29 -8.04
C ALA A 373 -5.75 7.05 -9.06
N ARG A 374 -5.57 7.96 -10.03
CA ARG A 374 -4.54 7.85 -11.06
C ARG A 374 -3.14 7.88 -10.46
N THR A 375 -2.92 8.68 -9.42
CA THR A 375 -1.65 8.74 -8.68
C THR A 375 -1.36 7.44 -7.94
N VAL A 376 -2.35 6.85 -7.26
CA VAL A 376 -2.17 5.55 -6.59
C VAL A 376 -1.92 4.43 -7.59
N ALA A 377 -2.68 4.41 -8.71
CA ALA A 377 -2.56 3.41 -9.76
C ALA A 377 -1.21 3.43 -10.50
N THR A 378 -0.42 4.51 -10.39
CA THR A 378 0.91 4.58 -11.01
C THR A 378 2.03 3.99 -10.16
N HIS A 379 1.77 3.57 -8.91
CA HIS A 379 2.84 3.12 -8.00
C HIS A 379 3.61 1.93 -8.57
N ASN A 380 2.93 0.93 -9.15
CA ASN A 380 3.58 -0.19 -9.85
C ASN A 380 2.88 -0.40 -11.20
N PRO A 381 3.61 -0.68 -12.30
CA PRO A 381 2.98 -0.88 -13.61
C PRO A 381 2.11 -2.13 -13.65
N SER A 382 0.81 -1.97 -13.88
CA SER A 382 -0.14 -3.09 -13.94
C SER A 382 0.20 -4.10 -15.05
N ALA A 383 0.87 -3.67 -16.12
CA ALA A 383 1.33 -4.56 -17.20
C ALA A 383 2.29 -5.66 -16.70
N PHE A 384 3.16 -5.35 -15.74
CA PHE A 384 4.09 -6.34 -15.18
C PHE A 384 3.37 -7.37 -14.30
N LYS A 385 2.35 -6.92 -13.56
CA LYS A 385 1.49 -7.82 -12.79
C LYS A 385 0.63 -8.71 -13.70
N ALA A 386 0.06 -8.17 -14.78
CA ALA A 386 -0.67 -8.94 -15.78
C ALA A 386 0.22 -10.02 -16.44
N ARG A 387 1.45 -9.65 -16.84
CA ARG A 387 2.43 -10.62 -17.36
C ARG A 387 2.72 -11.72 -16.35
N SER A 388 2.97 -11.36 -15.09
CA SER A 388 3.30 -12.32 -14.02
C SER A 388 2.17 -13.31 -13.74
N VAL A 389 0.91 -12.83 -13.68
CA VAL A 389 -0.27 -13.69 -13.57
C VAL A 389 -0.39 -14.62 -14.78
N GLY A 390 -0.21 -14.09 -16.00
CA GLY A 390 -0.28 -14.88 -17.23
C GLY A 390 0.80 -15.96 -17.31
N ASP A 391 2.04 -15.63 -16.96
CA ASP A 391 3.17 -16.56 -16.95
C ASP A 391 2.96 -17.70 -15.94
N TYR A 392 2.44 -17.39 -14.74
CA TYR A 392 2.05 -18.43 -13.78
C TYR A 392 0.96 -19.35 -14.36
N LEU A 393 -0.10 -18.81 -14.95
CA LEU A 393 -1.22 -19.61 -15.46
C LEU A 393 -0.85 -20.47 -16.68
N VAL A 394 0.12 -20.02 -17.49
CA VAL A 394 0.53 -20.74 -18.71
C VAL A 394 1.69 -21.69 -18.44
N ASN A 395 2.70 -21.26 -17.68
CA ASN A 395 3.97 -21.97 -17.51
C ASN A 395 4.21 -22.49 -16.08
N GLY A 396 3.38 -22.09 -15.09
CA GLY A 396 3.61 -22.43 -13.68
C GLY A 396 4.71 -21.60 -13.01
N THR A 397 5.23 -20.55 -13.67
CA THR A 397 6.28 -19.69 -13.10
C THR A 397 5.76 -18.94 -11.87
N ILE A 398 6.38 -19.17 -10.71
CA ILE A 398 5.98 -18.51 -9.46
C ILE A 398 6.28 -17.00 -9.55
N PRO A 399 5.30 -16.13 -9.23
CA PRO A 399 5.52 -14.69 -9.23
C PRO A 399 6.65 -14.24 -8.29
N THR A 400 7.46 -13.28 -8.72
CA THR A 400 8.39 -12.62 -7.80
C THR A 400 7.67 -11.50 -7.04
N GLY A 401 7.70 -11.53 -5.71
CA GLY A 401 7.02 -10.54 -4.87
C GLY A 401 7.79 -9.22 -4.75
N LEU A 402 9.12 -9.25 -4.82
CA LEU A 402 9.95 -8.06 -4.67
C LEU A 402 10.13 -7.29 -5.98
N HIS A 403 9.67 -6.04 -5.96
CA HIS A 403 10.06 -5.05 -6.97
C HIS A 403 11.26 -4.25 -6.46
N SER A 404 12.39 -4.39 -7.14
CA SER A 404 13.46 -3.41 -7.09
C SER A 404 13.16 -2.31 -8.11
N ILE A 405 13.48 -1.06 -7.74
CA ILE A 405 13.49 0.09 -8.64
C ILE A 405 14.97 0.46 -8.82
N GLY A 406 15.31 0.89 -10.03
CA GLY A 406 16.63 1.40 -10.44
C GLY A 406 16.80 1.25 -11.95
N ASP A 407 17.94 1.70 -12.46
CA ASP A 407 18.18 1.74 -13.89
C ASP A 407 18.31 0.35 -14.49
N ALA A 408 17.69 0.17 -15.66
CA ALA A 408 17.88 -1.02 -16.47
C ALA A 408 19.35 -1.10 -16.91
N PRO A 409 19.96 -2.30 -16.96
CA PRO A 409 21.31 -2.45 -17.48
C PRO A 409 21.39 -1.85 -18.90
N SER A 410 22.33 -0.94 -19.12
CA SER A 410 22.62 -0.47 -20.47
C SER A 410 23.03 -1.67 -21.34
N PRO A 411 22.57 -1.78 -22.61
CA PRO A 411 22.96 -2.87 -23.50
C PRO A 411 24.48 -3.10 -23.61
N ALA A 412 25.28 -2.05 -23.36
CA ALA A 412 26.74 -2.12 -23.37
C ALA A 412 27.34 -2.88 -22.17
N ALA A 413 26.66 -2.94 -21.02
CA ALA A 413 27.15 -3.62 -19.81
C ALA A 413 26.86 -5.13 -19.82
N ALA A 414 25.87 -5.58 -20.59
CA ALA A 414 25.54 -7.00 -20.73
C ALA A 414 26.54 -7.77 -21.62
N ALA A 415 27.29 -7.06 -22.48
CA ALA A 415 28.25 -7.67 -23.39
C ALA A 415 29.64 -7.94 -22.75
N SER A 416 29.91 -7.39 -21.55
CA SER A 416 31.21 -7.54 -20.89
C SER A 416 31.27 -8.67 -19.85
N SER A 417 30.15 -9.34 -19.55
CA SER A 417 30.08 -10.41 -18.52
C SER A 417 30.13 -11.83 -19.10
N THR A 418 30.23 -12.01 -20.41
CA THR A 418 30.36 -13.33 -21.06
C THR A 418 31.78 -13.57 -21.56
N SER A 419 32.71 -13.86 -20.65
CA SER A 419 33.97 -14.54 -20.99
C SER A 419 34.06 -15.84 -20.18
N PRO A 420 34.00 -17.03 -20.81
CA PRO A 420 34.08 -18.29 -20.10
C PRO A 420 35.53 -18.59 -19.71
N SER A 421 35.82 -18.56 -18.41
CA SER A 421 37.07 -19.09 -17.86
C SER A 421 37.04 -20.62 -17.91
N SER A 422 37.65 -21.21 -18.93
CA SER A 422 37.96 -22.64 -18.97
C SER A 422 39.23 -22.93 -18.17
N ALA A 423 39.09 -23.50 -16.98
CA ALA A 423 40.17 -24.20 -16.29
C ALA A 423 39.74 -25.66 -16.08
N ALA A 424 40.35 -26.56 -16.86
CA ALA A 424 40.16 -28.01 -16.75
C ALA A 424 40.94 -28.57 -15.54
N PRO A 425 40.44 -29.62 -14.85
CA PRO A 425 41.16 -30.26 -13.77
C PRO A 425 42.19 -31.28 -14.31
N SER A 426 43.45 -31.12 -13.92
CA SER A 426 44.51 -32.11 -14.17
C SER A 426 44.48 -33.20 -13.09
N THR A 427 44.07 -34.40 -13.45
CA THR A 427 44.29 -35.62 -12.65
C THR A 427 45.60 -36.28 -13.09
N SER A 428 46.59 -36.32 -12.21
CA SER A 428 47.68 -37.29 -12.29
C SER A 428 47.90 -37.87 -10.89
N GLY A 429 47.69 -39.18 -10.78
CA GLY A 429 48.05 -39.96 -9.60
C GLY A 429 49.47 -40.49 -9.68
N ALA A 430 50.08 -40.67 -8.52
CA ALA A 430 51.20 -41.56 -8.25
C ALA A 430 50.93 -42.14 -6.86
N ILE A 431 50.57 -43.42 -6.72
CA ILE A 431 51.49 -44.51 -6.37
C ILE A 431 52.63 -44.06 -5.45
N SER A 432 52.40 -44.11 -4.15
CA SER A 432 53.20 -44.77 -3.08
C SER A 432 52.73 -44.26 -1.73
#